data_AF-A0A8T6QHP1-F1
#
_entry.id   AF-A0A8T6QHP1-F1
#
_cell.length_a   1.000
_cell.length_b   1.000
_cell.length_c   1.000
_cell.angle_alpha   90.00
_cell.angle_beta   90.00
_cell.angle_gamma   90.00
#
_symmetry.space_group_name_H-M   'P 1'
#
loop_
_entity.id
_entity.type
_entity.pdbx_description
1 polymer ?
#
loop_
_entity_poly.entity_id
_entity_poly.type
_entity_poly.pdbx_seq_one_letter_code
_entity_poly.pdbx_strand_id
1 'polypeptide(L)'
;EALHIVKSGIASAEVVDQVMRASLGRRYAVVGPLEAADMTGLSTVQDICRHLLPELATGSDMMSLVAEKVERGDIGVRSGQGFYCWDESRKQYIQQRREHQLRFALKP
;
A
#
# COMPACT_ATOMS: atom_id res chain seq x y z
N GLU A 1 8.37 -3.78 -2.19
CA GLU A 1 7.29 -4.54 -2.84
C GLU A 1 6.26 -3.74 -3.64
N ALA A 2 5.38 -2.92 -3.06
CA ALA A 2 4.31 -2.24 -3.82
C ALA A 2 4.80 -1.50 -5.09
N LEU A 3 5.90 -0.75 -4.98
CA LEU A 3 6.54 -0.07 -6.11
C LEU A 3 7.05 -1.05 -7.18
N HIS A 4 7.60 -2.19 -6.78
CA HIS A 4 8.06 -3.23 -7.69
C HIS A 4 6.89 -3.85 -8.45
N ILE A 5 5.79 -4.21 -7.77
CA ILE A 5 4.57 -4.76 -8.40
C ILE A 5 4.05 -3.81 -9.49
N VAL A 6 3.98 -2.51 -9.19
CA VAL A 6 3.54 -1.50 -10.16
C VAL A 6 4.54 -1.34 -11.30
N LYS A 7 5.84 -1.21 -10.99
CA LYS A 7 6.91 -1.05 -11.99
C LYS A 7 6.97 -2.25 -12.95
N SER A 8 6.80 -3.45 -12.44
CA SER A 8 6.84 -4.71 -13.20
C SER A 8 5.54 -4.98 -13.98
N GLY A 9 4.54 -4.10 -13.90
CA GLY A 9 3.27 -4.24 -14.62
C GLY A 9 2.36 -5.36 -14.10
N ILE A 10 2.65 -5.92 -12.92
CA ILE A 10 1.87 -7.01 -12.32
C ILE A 10 0.48 -6.50 -11.90
N ALA A 11 0.40 -5.29 -11.35
CA ALA A 11 -0.85 -4.65 -10.98
C ALA A 11 -0.73 -3.13 -11.05
N SER A 12 -1.86 -2.44 -11.26
CA SER A 12 -1.90 -0.98 -11.19
C SER A 12 -1.79 -0.50 -9.73
N ALA A 13 -1.45 0.78 -9.55
CA ALA A 13 -1.42 1.39 -8.21
C ALA A 13 -2.78 1.26 -7.50
N GLU A 14 -3.89 1.44 -8.23
CA GLU A 14 -5.25 1.28 -7.71
C GLU A 14 -5.50 -0.12 -7.16
N VAL A 15 -5.07 -1.15 -7.88
CA VAL A 15 -5.27 -2.55 -7.50
C VAL A 15 -4.43 -2.89 -6.27
N VAL A 16 -3.16 -2.49 -6.23
CA VAL A 16 -2.28 -2.68 -5.06
C VAL A 16 -2.91 -2.06 -3.82
N ASP A 17 -3.34 -0.81 -3.93
CA ASP A 17 -3.98 -0.06 -2.85
C ASP A 17 -5.34 -0.65 -2.42
N GLN A 18 -6.12 -1.16 -3.37
CA GLN A 18 -7.39 -1.84 -3.09
C GLN A 18 -7.17 -3.11 -2.28
N VAL A 19 -6.23 -3.97 -2.71
CA VAL A 19 -5.88 -5.20 -2.00
C VAL A 19 -5.39 -4.86 -0.60
N MET A 20 -4.46 -3.91 -0.46
CA MET A 20 -3.93 -3.51 0.85
C MET A 20 -5.03 -3.02 1.80
N ARG A 21 -5.95 -2.17 1.34
CA ARG A 21 -7.08 -1.69 2.17
C ARG A 21 -8.10 -2.79 2.50
N ALA A 22 -8.26 -3.78 1.62
CA ALA A 22 -9.21 -4.86 1.81
C ALA A 22 -8.67 -6.01 2.67
N SER A 23 -7.36 -6.24 2.69
CA SER A 23 -6.71 -7.37 3.37
C SER A 23 -5.78 -6.92 4.51
N LEU A 24 -4.48 -6.77 4.24
CA LEU A 24 -3.43 -6.56 5.23
C LEU A 24 -3.65 -5.29 6.06
N GLY A 25 -3.99 -4.17 5.41
CA GLY A 25 -4.23 -2.89 6.09
C GLY A 25 -5.39 -2.97 7.08
N ARG A 26 -6.47 -3.69 6.72
CA ARG A 26 -7.60 -3.91 7.63
C ARG A 26 -7.20 -4.79 8.81
N ARG A 27 -6.52 -5.90 8.56
CA ARG A 27 -6.08 -6.83 9.61
C ARG A 27 -5.15 -6.11 10.60
N TYR A 28 -4.15 -5.40 10.10
CA TYR A 28 -3.17 -4.71 10.94
C TYR A 28 -3.75 -3.51 11.67
N ALA A 29 -4.81 -2.87 11.15
CA ALA A 29 -5.50 -1.82 11.90
C ALA A 29 -6.21 -2.35 13.16
N VAL A 30 -6.55 -3.64 13.22
CA VAL A 30 -7.30 -4.25 14.34
C VAL A 30 -6.36 -4.88 15.37
N VAL A 31 -5.39 -5.68 14.94
CA VAL A 31 -4.51 -6.48 15.83
C VAL A 31 -3.02 -6.17 15.66
N GLY A 32 -2.67 -5.23 14.80
CA GLY A 32 -1.27 -4.99 14.45
C GLY A 32 -0.60 -6.17 13.71
N PRO A 33 0.65 -6.00 13.27
CA PRO A 33 1.36 -7.03 12.51
C PRO A 33 1.94 -8.15 13.37
N LEU A 34 2.33 -7.87 14.62
CA LEU A 34 2.96 -8.85 15.50
C LEU A 34 1.95 -9.77 16.17
N GLU A 35 0.83 -9.25 16.70
CA GLU A 35 -0.22 -10.12 17.23
C GLU A 35 -0.86 -10.94 16.09
N ALA A 36 -0.98 -10.38 14.88
CA ALA A 36 -1.38 -11.16 13.70
C ALA A 36 -0.40 -12.31 13.39
N ALA A 37 0.90 -12.12 13.62
CA ALA A 37 1.90 -13.17 13.46
C ALA A 37 1.75 -14.24 14.56
N ASP A 38 1.54 -13.83 15.82
CA ASP A 38 1.27 -14.76 16.92
C ASP A 38 0.00 -15.58 16.69
N MET A 39 -1.07 -14.94 16.22
CA MET A 39 -2.33 -15.60 15.84
C MET A 39 -2.16 -16.60 14.68
N THR A 40 -1.20 -16.34 13.79
CA THR A 40 -0.86 -17.26 12.67
C THR A 40 0.02 -18.43 13.15
N GLY A 41 0.77 -18.23 14.24
CA GLY A 41 1.78 -19.16 14.74
C GLY A 41 3.16 -18.87 14.17
N LEU A 42 4.15 -18.63 15.05
CA LEU A 42 5.48 -18.20 14.64
C LEU A 42 6.27 -19.24 13.83
N SER A 43 6.02 -20.55 14.02
CA SER A 43 6.59 -21.60 13.17
C SER A 43 6.10 -21.49 11.73
N THR A 44 4.79 -21.30 11.54
CA THR A 44 4.18 -21.09 10.22
C THR A 44 4.73 -19.83 9.56
N VAL A 45 4.85 -18.73 10.32
CA VAL A 45 5.44 -17.48 9.83
C VAL A 45 6.89 -17.69 9.41
N GLN A 46 7.68 -18.41 10.21
CA GLN A 46 9.08 -18.74 9.87
C GLN A 46 9.16 -19.52 8.56
N ASP A 47 8.32 -20.54 8.38
CA ASP A 47 8.31 -21.36 7.16
C ASP A 47 7.90 -20.54 5.93
N ILE A 48 6.86 -19.72 6.04
CA ILE A 48 6.46 -18.80 4.96
C ILE A 48 7.60 -17.86 4.60
N CYS A 49 8.21 -17.21 5.59
CA CYS A 49 9.28 -16.24 5.37
C CYS A 49 10.53 -16.88 4.73
N ARG A 50 10.85 -18.13 5.05
CA ARG A 50 11.98 -18.85 4.44
C ARG A 50 11.85 -18.96 2.92
N HIS A 51 10.62 -19.11 2.43
CA HIS A 51 10.33 -19.21 1.00
C HIS A 51 10.03 -17.86 0.36
N LEU A 52 9.36 -16.95 1.07
CA LEU A 52 8.88 -15.70 0.50
C LEU A 52 9.96 -14.61 0.46
N LEU A 53 10.78 -14.47 1.51
CA LEU A 53 11.73 -13.35 1.61
C LEU A 53 12.75 -13.28 0.46
N PRO A 54 13.30 -14.41 -0.05
CA PRO A 54 14.21 -14.37 -1.20
C PRO A 54 13.57 -13.86 -2.51
N GLU A 55 12.25 -14.01 -2.64
CA GLU A 55 11.49 -13.62 -3.84
C GLU A 55 10.98 -12.18 -3.78
N LEU A 56 10.97 -11.55 -2.61
CA LEU A 56 10.54 -10.16 -2.46
C LEU A 56 11.53 -9.21 -3.13
N ALA A 57 11.01 -8.11 -3.66
CA ALA A 57 11.83 -7.08 -4.27
C ALA A 57 12.82 -6.49 -3.25
N THR A 58 14.11 -6.56 -3.56
CA THR A 58 15.21 -5.99 -2.78
C THR A 58 15.91 -4.86 -3.56
N GLY A 59 16.68 -4.04 -2.86
CA GLY A 59 17.46 -2.94 -3.46
C GLY A 59 16.67 -1.66 -3.76
N SER A 60 17.34 -0.69 -4.40
CA SER A 60 16.81 0.65 -4.68
C SER A 60 16.13 0.77 -6.05
N ASP A 61 16.18 -0.27 -6.90
CA ASP A 61 15.66 -0.22 -8.28
C ASP A 61 14.18 0.14 -8.36
N MET A 62 13.40 -0.21 -7.34
CA MET A 62 11.98 0.17 -7.24
C MET A 62 11.76 1.69 -7.13
N MET A 63 12.77 2.45 -6.69
CA MET A 63 12.71 3.92 -6.61
C MET A 63 12.84 4.61 -7.96
N SER A 64 13.33 3.94 -9.00
CA SER A 64 13.36 4.50 -10.37
C SER A 64 11.96 4.95 -10.84
N LEU A 65 10.91 4.17 -10.55
CA LEU A 65 9.53 4.54 -10.86
C LEU A 65 9.11 5.85 -10.18
N VAL A 66 9.59 6.10 -8.96
CA VAL A 66 9.33 7.35 -8.24
C VAL A 66 10.15 8.49 -8.85
N ALA A 67 11.42 8.23 -9.19
CA ALA A 67 12.30 9.21 -9.81
C ALA A 67 11.74 9.70 -11.17
N GLU A 68 11.29 8.78 -12.02
CA GLU A 68 10.65 9.08 -13.31
C GLU A 68 9.41 9.98 -13.14
N LYS A 69 8.58 9.70 -12.12
CA LYS A 69 7.41 10.55 -11.82
C LYS A 69 7.82 11.94 -11.34
N VAL A 70 8.84 12.03 -10.49
CA VAL A 70 9.35 13.31 -10.00
C VAL A 70 9.92 14.15 -11.15
N GLU A 71 10.71 13.55 -12.04
CA GLU A 71 11.28 14.21 -13.21
C GLU A 71 10.20 14.77 -14.14
N ARG A 72 9.06 14.05 -14.26
CA ARG A 72 7.89 14.51 -15.02
C ARG A 72 7.04 15.56 -14.32
N GLY A 73 7.34 15.93 -13.08
CA GLY A 73 6.51 16.83 -12.27
C GLY A 73 5.25 16.18 -11.69
N ASP A 74 5.12 14.86 -11.78
CA ASP A 74 4.01 14.07 -11.24
C ASP A 74 4.21 13.82 -9.73
N ILE A 75 4.30 14.90 -8.95
CA ILE A 75 4.67 14.92 -7.52
C ILE A 75 3.47 14.84 -6.55
N GLY A 76 2.34 14.32 -7.02
CA GLY A 76 1.16 13.99 -6.23
C GLY A 76 0.10 15.10 -6.19
N VAL A 77 -0.57 15.25 -5.04
CA VAL A 77 -1.75 16.12 -4.89
C VAL A 77 -1.47 17.56 -5.32
N ARG A 78 -0.28 18.08 -4.99
CA ARG A 78 0.11 19.48 -5.26
C ARG A 78 0.24 19.80 -6.76
N SER A 79 0.69 18.83 -7.56
CA SER A 79 0.78 18.98 -9.03
C SER A 79 -0.46 18.48 -9.76
N GLY A 80 -1.45 17.93 -9.05
CA GLY A 80 -2.64 17.33 -9.67
C GLY A 80 -2.40 15.93 -10.25
N GLN A 81 -1.18 15.39 -10.19
CA GLN A 81 -0.83 14.09 -10.75
C GLN A 81 0.29 13.41 -9.95
N GLY A 82 0.19 12.11 -9.73
CA GLY A 82 1.24 11.27 -9.15
C GLY A 82 1.13 9.82 -9.61
N PHE A 83 0.99 8.88 -8.67
CA PHE A 83 0.45 7.55 -9.00
C PHE A 83 -1.00 7.60 -9.48
N TYR A 84 -1.70 8.68 -9.14
CA TYR A 84 -3.10 8.93 -9.48
C TYR A 84 -3.26 10.33 -10.05
N CYS A 85 -4.29 10.53 -10.89
CA CYS A 85 -4.80 11.86 -11.17
C CYS A 85 -5.53 12.39 -9.93
N TRP A 86 -5.20 13.60 -9.49
CA TRP A 86 -5.75 14.26 -8.30
C TRP A 86 -6.75 15.35 -8.70
N ASP A 87 -7.77 14.96 -9.43
CA ASP A 87 -8.94 15.78 -9.70
C ASP A 87 -9.80 15.98 -8.43
N GLU A 88 -10.83 16.80 -8.56
CA GLU A 88 -11.72 17.09 -7.43
C GLU A 88 -12.49 15.84 -6.97
N SER A 89 -12.86 14.96 -7.91
CA SER A 89 -13.58 13.71 -7.59
C SER A 89 -12.76 12.80 -6.68
N ARG A 90 -11.46 12.61 -6.97
CA ARG A 90 -10.57 11.79 -6.15
C ARG A 90 -10.30 12.43 -4.80
N LYS A 91 -10.10 13.75 -4.73
CA LYS A 91 -9.91 14.46 -3.47
C LYS A 91 -11.11 14.25 -2.54
N GLN A 92 -12.32 14.42 -3.06
CA GLN A 92 -13.56 14.20 -2.31
C GLN A 92 -13.72 12.74 -1.89
N TYR A 93 -13.44 11.79 -2.79
CA TYR A 93 -13.48 10.36 -2.46
C TYR A 93 -12.55 10.00 -1.30
N ILE A 94 -11.29 10.47 -1.33
CA ILE A 94 -10.34 10.21 -0.24
C ILE A 94 -10.78 10.91 1.05
N GLN A 95 -11.30 12.14 0.98
CA GLN A 95 -11.79 12.87 2.15
C GLN A 95 -12.97 12.14 2.82
N GLN A 96 -13.99 11.75 2.06
CA GLN A 96 -15.15 11.00 2.57
C GLN A 96 -14.73 9.68 3.22
N ARG A 97 -13.78 8.96 2.62
CA ARG A 97 -13.25 7.72 3.21
C ARG A 97 -12.53 7.96 4.53
N ARG A 98 -11.72 9.02 4.62
CA ARG A 98 -11.01 9.36 5.85
C ARG A 98 -11.98 9.71 6.97
N GLU A 99 -12.99 10.53 6.67
CA GLU A 99 -14.04 10.88 7.63
C GLU A 99 -14.81 9.65 8.11
N HIS A 100 -15.19 8.76 7.19
CA HIS A 100 -15.84 7.50 7.56
C HIS A 100 -14.97 6.65 8.50
N GLN A 101 -13.68 6.48 8.19
CA GLN A 101 -12.77 5.70 9.03
C GLN A 101 -12.60 6.32 10.43
N LEU A 102 -12.40 7.63 10.51
CA LEU A 102 -12.30 8.34 11.80
C LEU A 102 -13.58 8.24 12.63
N ARG A 103 -14.75 8.27 11.98
CA ARG A 103 -16.04 8.27 12.66
C ARG A 103 -16.48 6.88 13.15
N PHE A 104 -16.14 5.83 12.40
CA PHE A 104 -16.71 4.49 12.61
C PHE A 104 -15.69 3.39 12.89
N ALA A 105 -14.45 3.52 12.42
CA ALA A 105 -13.47 2.43 12.47
C ALA A 105 -12.33 2.66 13.48
N LEU A 106 -12.02 3.93 13.81
CA LEU A 106 -10.91 4.30 14.71
C LEU A 106 -11.39 4.88 16.05
N LYS A 107 -12.65 4.69 16.41
CA LYS A 107 -13.13 5.02 17.77
C LYS A 107 -12.63 3.94 18.74
N PRO A 108 -12.14 4.34 19.93
CA PRO A 108 -11.71 3.40 20.95
C PRO A 108 -12.85 2.49 21.40
#